data_AF-A0AAD7II78-F1
#
_entry.id   AF-A0AAD7II78-F1
#
_cell.length_a   1.000
_cell.length_b   1.000
_cell.length_c   1.000
_cell.angle_alpha   90.00
_cell.angle_beta   90.00
_cell.angle_gamma   90.00
#
_symmetry.space_group_name_H-M   'P 1'
#
loop_
_entity.id
_entity.type
_entity.pdbx_description
1 polymer ?
#
loop_
_entity_poly.entity_id
_entity_poly.type
_entity_poly.pdbx_seq_one_letter_code
_entity_poly.pdbx_strand_id
1 'polypeptide(L)'
;MSAANPQFRLVTSVYQKTLNAYLYIPWNSCHSNDSKRAWVKGELIRYVRICPKESDFAKIQTVFMVRLRERGYPGRWLQQIFEEIKYKVERLTALKPIARDNATGDPVLHVLKLTHNPIWDGLDLNPLWREFNETWKEFGMGYPELQFMASFKKPHALGDRLNTINRETLNTYHTSIAAPV
;
A
#
# COMPACT_ATOMS: atom_id res chain seq x y z
N MET A 1 37.64 -27.09 -14.20
CA MET A 1 36.78 -27.33 -13.01
C MET A 1 36.14 -26.00 -12.63
N SER A 2 34.87 -25.78 -12.96
CA SER A 2 34.16 -24.53 -12.65
C SER A 2 33.79 -24.51 -11.17
N ALA A 3 34.32 -23.55 -10.42
CA ALA A 3 33.99 -23.36 -9.01
C ALA A 3 32.51 -22.93 -8.93
N ALA A 4 31.65 -23.80 -8.41
CA ALA A 4 30.25 -23.50 -8.17
C ALA A 4 30.17 -22.31 -7.21
N ASN A 5 29.60 -21.21 -7.69
CA ASN A 5 29.39 -20.01 -6.89
C ASN A 5 28.46 -20.38 -5.72
N PRO A 6 28.87 -20.20 -4.45
CA PRO A 6 28.04 -20.60 -3.31
C PRO A 6 26.72 -19.82 -3.36
N GLN A 7 25.61 -20.55 -3.47
CA GLN A 7 24.29 -19.95 -3.56
C GLN A 7 23.87 -19.46 -2.17
N PHE A 8 24.09 -18.17 -1.90
CA PHE A 8 23.61 -17.52 -0.69
C PHE A 8 22.09 -17.36 -0.74
N ARG A 9 21.39 -17.84 0.30
CA ARG A 9 19.93 -17.72 0.43
C ARG A 9 19.59 -16.72 1.53
N LEU A 10 18.92 -15.63 1.16
CA LEU A 10 18.33 -14.72 2.14
C LEU A 10 17.16 -15.40 2.85
N VAL A 11 17.23 -15.47 4.18
CA VAL A 11 16.17 -16.00 5.03
C VAL A 11 15.65 -14.87 5.93
N THR A 12 14.35 -14.60 5.81
CA THR A 12 13.64 -13.59 6.59
C THR A 12 12.52 -14.22 7.41
N SER A 13 12.10 -13.56 8.47
CA SER A 13 10.98 -13.99 9.30
C SER A 13 10.20 -12.77 9.80
N VAL A 14 8.98 -13.01 10.27
CA VAL A 14 8.12 -11.93 10.79
C VAL A 14 8.62 -11.52 12.17
N TYR A 15 9.23 -10.34 12.25
CA TYR A 15 9.59 -9.74 13.53
C TYR A 15 8.34 -9.21 14.25
N GLN A 16 8.24 -9.49 15.55
CA GLN A 16 7.15 -9.09 16.41
C GLN A 16 7.68 -8.21 17.55
N LYS A 17 7.33 -6.92 17.53
CA LYS A 17 7.68 -6.01 18.61
C LYS A 17 6.97 -6.43 19.90
N THR A 18 7.72 -6.55 21.00
CA THR A 18 7.19 -6.92 22.32
C THR A 18 6.06 -6.01 22.80
N LEU A 19 6.15 -4.71 22.50
CA LEU A 19 5.16 -3.70 22.88
C LEU A 19 3.97 -3.60 21.91
N ASN A 20 3.85 -4.49 20.92
CA ASN A 20 2.73 -4.42 19.98
C ASN A 20 1.44 -4.88 20.65
N ALA A 21 0.44 -3.99 20.71
CA ALA A 21 -0.87 -4.30 21.25
C ALA A 21 -1.76 -5.14 20.32
N TYR A 22 -1.32 -5.40 19.07
CA TYR A 22 -2.05 -6.19 18.07
C TYR A 22 -3.52 -5.76 17.93
N LEU A 23 -3.74 -4.48 17.63
CA LEU A 23 -5.06 -3.84 17.50
C LEU A 23 -5.80 -4.32 16.23
N TYR A 24 -6.05 -5.62 16.12
CA TYR A 24 -6.84 -6.21 15.06
C TYR A 24 -8.30 -5.72 15.14
N ILE A 25 -8.97 -5.75 13.99
CA ILE A 25 -10.38 -5.40 13.86
C ILE A 25 -11.21 -6.35 14.76
N PRO A 26 -12.03 -5.85 15.69
CA PRO A 26 -12.94 -6.70 16.46
C PRO A 26 -13.97 -7.42 15.59
N TRP A 27 -14.37 -8.63 15.98
CA TRP A 27 -15.46 -9.34 15.30
C TRP A 27 -16.77 -8.54 15.30
N ASN A 28 -17.11 -7.95 16.45
CA ASN A 28 -18.32 -7.14 16.66
C ASN A 28 -18.23 -5.71 16.09
N SER A 29 -17.17 -5.37 15.35
CA SER A 29 -17.09 -4.08 14.67
C SER A 29 -18.04 -4.00 13.46
N CYS A 30 -18.44 -2.79 13.07
CA CYS A 30 -19.36 -2.52 11.96
C CYS A 30 -18.79 -2.78 10.54
N HIS A 31 -17.65 -3.49 10.42
CA HIS A 31 -17.10 -3.87 9.12
C HIS A 31 -17.91 -5.01 8.51
N SER A 32 -18.04 -5.03 7.18
CA SER A 32 -18.66 -6.16 6.48
C SER A 32 -17.84 -7.45 6.66
N ASN A 33 -18.48 -8.60 6.47
CA ASN A 33 -17.79 -9.89 6.50
C ASN A 33 -16.72 -9.98 5.40
N ASP A 34 -16.96 -9.38 4.24
CA ASP A 34 -15.99 -9.35 3.13
C ASP A 34 -14.75 -8.54 3.48
N SER A 35 -14.92 -7.36 4.11
CA SER A 35 -13.79 -6.58 4.61
C SER A 35 -13.00 -7.34 5.66
N LYS A 36 -13.70 -7.99 6.61
CA LYS A 36 -13.07 -8.84 7.64
C LYS A 36 -12.28 -9.98 7.02
N ARG A 37 -12.84 -10.63 6.01
CA ARG A 37 -12.20 -11.74 5.31
C ARG A 37 -11.00 -11.28 4.48
N ALA A 38 -11.14 -10.20 3.74
CA ALA A 38 -10.09 -9.66 2.88
C ALA A 38 -8.84 -9.27 3.67
N TRP A 39 -9.00 -8.62 4.83
CA TRP A 39 -7.83 -8.25 5.63
C TRP A 39 -7.13 -9.46 6.25
N VAL A 40 -7.87 -10.45 6.77
CA VAL A 40 -7.28 -11.68 7.34
C VAL A 40 -6.49 -12.42 6.26
N LYS A 41 -7.05 -12.55 5.06
CA LYS A 41 -6.35 -13.15 3.93
C LYS A 41 -5.11 -12.38 3.52
N GLY A 42 -5.23 -11.05 3.40
CA GLY A 42 -4.10 -10.19 3.05
C GLY A 42 -2.94 -10.36 4.03
N GLU A 43 -3.24 -10.48 5.32
CA GLU A 43 -2.23 -10.69 6.35
C GLU A 43 -1.59 -12.08 6.28
N LEU A 44 -2.36 -13.14 5.99
CA LEU A 44 -1.82 -14.47 5.76
C LEU A 44 -0.89 -14.50 4.53
N ILE A 45 -1.29 -13.87 3.42
CA ILE A 45 -0.45 -13.75 2.21
C ILE A 45 0.81 -12.94 2.52
N ARG A 46 0.72 -11.89 3.34
CA ARG A 46 1.89 -11.14 3.82
C ARG A 46 2.88 -12.03 4.57
N TYR A 47 2.39 -12.93 5.43
CA TYR A 47 3.24 -13.89 6.12
C TYR A 47 3.90 -14.89 5.15
N VAL A 48 3.16 -15.41 4.16
CA VAL A 48 3.71 -16.25 3.08
C VAL A 48 4.82 -15.51 2.31
N ARG A 49 4.66 -14.20 2.10
CA ARG A 49 5.65 -13.37 1.40
C ARG A 49 6.93 -13.16 2.22
N ILE A 50 6.80 -12.94 3.53
CA ILE A 50 7.93 -12.65 4.42
C ILE A 50 8.69 -13.90 4.83
N CYS A 51 8.02 -15.02 5.05
CA CYS A 51 8.65 -16.26 5.52
C CYS A 51 9.05 -17.15 4.32
N PRO A 52 10.36 -17.35 4.03
CA PRO A 52 10.79 -18.26 2.97
C PRO A 52 10.68 -19.74 3.35
N LYS A 53 10.51 -20.03 4.65
CA LYS A 53 10.31 -21.38 5.20
C LYS A 53 8.86 -21.55 5.62
N GLU A 54 8.26 -22.66 5.21
CA GLU A 54 6.88 -23.02 5.55
C GLU A 54 6.69 -23.18 7.07
N SER A 55 7.70 -23.68 7.78
CA SER A 55 7.66 -23.82 9.23
C SER A 55 7.56 -22.48 9.97
N ASP A 56 8.22 -21.43 9.47
CA ASP A 56 8.12 -20.10 10.07
C ASP A 56 6.78 -19.43 9.75
N PHE A 57 6.20 -19.70 8.58
CA PHE A 57 4.82 -19.34 8.26
C PHE A 57 3.82 -20.03 9.19
N ALA A 58 3.95 -21.34 9.42
CA ALA A 58 3.06 -22.09 10.30
C ALA A 58 3.08 -21.55 11.73
N LYS A 59 4.27 -21.20 12.26
CA LYS A 59 4.39 -20.60 13.60
C LYS A 59 3.63 -19.28 13.71
N ILE A 60 3.84 -18.36 12.78
CA ILE A 60 3.17 -17.04 12.82
C ILE A 60 1.66 -17.16 12.56
N GLN A 61 1.25 -18.10 11.70
CA GLN A 61 -0.15 -18.40 11.42
C GLN A 61 -0.90 -18.85 12.69
N THR A 62 -0.32 -19.77 13.46
CA THR A 62 -0.91 -20.23 14.73
C THR A 62 -1.06 -19.08 15.73
N VAL A 63 -0.03 -18.26 15.90
CA VAL A 63 -0.07 -17.09 16.79
C VAL A 63 -1.14 -16.10 16.34
N PHE A 64 -1.25 -15.86 15.03
CA PHE A 64 -2.26 -14.98 14.47
C PHE A 64 -3.69 -15.51 14.70
N MET A 65 -3.91 -16.81 14.53
CA MET A 65 -5.21 -17.45 14.80
C MET A 65 -5.64 -17.26 16.26
N VAL A 66 -4.72 -17.45 17.21
CA VAL A 66 -5.00 -17.24 18.65
C VAL A 66 -5.44 -15.80 18.91
N ARG A 67 -4.72 -14.80 18.39
CA ARG A 67 -5.07 -13.40 18.59
C ARG A 67 -6.40 -13.01 17.95
N LEU A 68 -6.76 -13.61 16.80
CA LEU A 68 -8.08 -13.43 16.21
C LEU A 68 -9.18 -14.03 17.10
N ARG A 69 -8.94 -15.19 17.69
CA ARG A 69 -9.88 -15.79 18.66
C ARG A 69 -10.07 -14.89 19.88
N GLU A 70 -9.00 -14.32 20.42
CA GLU A 70 -9.05 -13.32 21.51
C GLU A 70 -9.82 -12.06 21.12
N ARG A 71 -9.80 -11.69 19.83
CA ARG A 71 -10.58 -10.58 19.27
C ARG A 71 -12.05 -10.92 18.95
N GLY A 72 -12.48 -12.13 19.29
CA GLY A 72 -13.87 -12.59 19.19
C GLY A 72 -14.25 -13.24 17.86
N TYR A 73 -13.29 -13.56 16.98
CA TYR A 73 -13.61 -14.19 15.70
C TYR A 73 -14.15 -15.64 15.88
N PRO A 74 -15.24 -16.02 15.18
CA PRO A 74 -15.76 -17.38 15.23
C PRO A 74 -14.77 -18.42 14.69
N GLY A 75 -14.60 -19.53 15.40
CA GLY A 75 -13.61 -20.55 15.06
C GLY A 75 -13.85 -21.19 13.68
N ARG A 76 -15.10 -21.55 13.38
CA ARG A 76 -15.48 -22.10 12.07
C ARG A 76 -15.19 -21.13 10.92
N TRP A 77 -15.45 -19.84 11.13
CA TRP A 77 -15.18 -18.79 10.14
C TRP A 77 -13.68 -18.63 9.88
N LEU A 78 -12.86 -18.65 10.94
CA LEU A 78 -11.41 -18.60 10.81
C LEU A 78 -10.87 -19.84 10.09
N GLN A 79 -11.36 -21.02 10.45
CA GLN A 79 -10.93 -22.27 9.84
C GLN A 79 -11.14 -22.24 8.33
N GLN A 80 -12.32 -21.83 7.87
CA GLN A 80 -12.62 -21.69 6.44
C GLN A 80 -11.58 -20.81 5.75
N ILE A 81 -11.29 -19.62 6.28
CA ILE A 81 -10.37 -18.67 5.64
C ILE A 81 -8.91 -19.16 5.67
N PHE A 82 -8.48 -19.76 6.78
CA PHE A 82 -7.12 -20.27 6.91
C PHE A 82 -6.89 -21.48 6.00
N GLU A 83 -7.92 -22.30 5.77
CA GLU A 83 -7.85 -23.43 4.85
C GLU A 83 -7.70 -23.00 3.39
N GLU A 84 -8.22 -21.83 3.01
CA GLU A 84 -8.07 -21.29 1.66
C GLU A 84 -6.63 -20.90 1.31
N ILE A 85 -5.82 -20.51 2.31
CA ILE A 85 -4.44 -20.05 2.08
C ILE A 85 -3.47 -21.23 2.24
N LYS A 86 -2.99 -21.75 1.11
CA LYS A 86 -1.97 -22.82 1.09
C LYS A 86 -0.59 -22.24 0.79
N TYR A 87 0.36 -22.40 1.71
CA TYR A 87 1.71 -21.81 1.59
C TYR A 87 2.36 -22.07 0.23
N LYS A 88 2.41 -23.33 -0.21
CA LYS A 88 3.10 -23.70 -1.47
C LYS A 88 2.48 -23.06 -2.71
N VAL A 89 1.15 -22.90 -2.74
CA VAL A 89 0.43 -22.29 -3.86
C VAL A 89 0.66 -20.79 -3.85
N GLU A 90 0.41 -20.16 -2.70
CA GLU A 90 0.45 -18.71 -2.54
C GLU A 90 1.86 -18.16 -2.66
N ARG A 91 2.89 -18.91 -2.24
CA ARG A 91 4.29 -18.49 -2.32
C ARG A 91 4.75 -18.27 -3.76
N LEU A 92 4.28 -19.11 -4.68
CA LEU A 92 4.62 -19.01 -6.10
C LEU A 92 4.06 -17.74 -6.73
N THR A 93 2.91 -17.27 -6.25
CA THR A 93 2.24 -16.06 -6.77
C THR A 93 2.68 -14.80 -6.03
N ALA A 94 2.79 -14.84 -4.70
CA ALA A 94 3.11 -13.69 -3.85
C ALA A 94 4.53 -13.10 -4.07
N LEU A 95 5.42 -13.89 -4.66
CA LEU A 95 6.77 -13.45 -5.03
C LEU A 95 6.88 -12.90 -6.45
N LYS A 96 5.91 -13.18 -7.31
CA LYS A 96 5.94 -12.64 -8.67
C LYS A 96 5.83 -11.13 -8.55
N PRO A 97 6.76 -10.36 -9.14
CA PRO A 97 6.48 -8.96 -9.36
C PRO A 97 5.18 -8.89 -10.13
N ILE A 98 4.29 -7.98 -9.73
CA ILE A 98 3.16 -7.64 -10.58
C ILE A 98 3.81 -7.03 -11.82
N ALA A 99 3.86 -7.82 -12.91
CA ALA A 99 4.21 -7.29 -14.20
C ALA A 99 3.14 -6.23 -14.48
N ARG A 100 3.54 -4.96 -14.44
CA ARG A 100 2.79 -3.95 -15.15
C ARG A 100 3.08 -4.25 -16.60
N ASP A 101 2.26 -5.10 -17.20
CA ASP A 101 2.29 -5.25 -18.64
C ASP A 101 1.92 -3.86 -19.18
N ASN A 102 2.93 -3.12 -19.66
CA ASN A 102 2.71 -1.99 -20.56
C ASN A 102 2.28 -2.50 -21.96
N ALA A 103 1.97 -3.79 -22.08
CA ALA A 103 1.66 -4.49 -23.30
C ALA A 103 0.19 -4.91 -23.27
N THR A 104 -0.54 -4.39 -24.25
CA THR A 104 -1.91 -4.77 -24.64
C THR A 104 -3.01 -3.95 -23.96
N GLY A 105 -3.39 -2.84 -24.59
CA GLY A 105 -4.78 -2.36 -24.65
C GLY A 105 -5.49 -1.92 -23.37
N ASP A 106 -4.94 -2.13 -22.18
CA ASP A 106 -5.60 -1.68 -20.96
C ASP A 106 -5.47 -0.15 -20.84
N PRO A 107 -6.58 0.57 -20.59
CA PRO A 107 -6.56 2.03 -20.49
C PRO A 107 -5.66 2.44 -19.33
N VAL A 108 -4.52 3.06 -19.65
CA VAL A 108 -3.62 3.62 -18.65
C VAL A 108 -4.34 4.80 -17.99
N LEU A 109 -4.59 4.67 -16.67
CA LEU A 109 -5.17 5.76 -15.89
C LEU A 109 -4.10 6.83 -15.63
N HIS A 110 -4.26 7.99 -16.27
CA HIS A 110 -3.42 9.16 -16.08
C HIS A 110 -3.94 10.01 -14.92
N VAL A 111 -3.16 10.07 -13.84
CA VAL A 111 -3.53 10.84 -12.64
C VAL A 111 -2.86 12.21 -12.67
N LEU A 112 -3.65 13.27 -12.88
CA LEU A 112 -3.21 14.65 -12.79
C LEU A 112 -3.22 15.09 -11.33
N LYS A 113 -2.08 15.54 -10.81
CA LYS A 113 -1.96 16.07 -9.45
C LYS A 113 -2.26 17.56 -9.44
N LEU A 114 -3.42 17.94 -8.92
CA LEU A 114 -3.90 19.32 -8.82
C LEU A 114 -3.92 19.80 -7.37
N THR A 115 -4.04 21.10 -7.17
CA THR A 115 -4.30 21.68 -5.84
C THR A 115 -5.79 21.89 -5.68
N HIS A 116 -6.35 21.47 -4.54
CA HIS A 116 -7.76 21.66 -4.23
C HIS A 116 -8.10 23.15 -4.14
N ASN A 117 -9.14 23.53 -4.88
CA ASN A 117 -9.81 24.81 -4.88
C ASN A 117 -11.31 24.51 -4.73
N PRO A 118 -12.05 25.18 -3.83
CA PRO A 118 -13.50 24.98 -3.67
C PRO A 118 -14.31 25.07 -4.97
N ILE A 119 -13.78 25.76 -5.98
CA ILE A 119 -14.39 25.82 -7.32
C ILE A 119 -14.53 24.41 -7.95
N TRP A 120 -13.61 23.48 -7.65
CA TRP A 120 -13.66 22.12 -8.20
C TRP A 120 -14.88 21.32 -7.73
N ASP A 121 -15.43 21.62 -6.55
CA ASP A 121 -16.59 20.89 -6.00
C ASP A 121 -17.87 21.14 -6.79
N GLY A 122 -17.95 22.27 -7.52
CA GLY A 122 -19.08 22.64 -8.36
C GLY A 122 -18.87 22.38 -9.85
N LEU A 123 -17.70 21.87 -10.26
CA LEU A 123 -17.36 21.66 -11.66
C LEU A 123 -17.48 20.18 -12.03
N ASP A 124 -18.25 19.90 -13.09
CA ASP A 124 -18.13 18.62 -13.78
C ASP A 124 -16.84 18.64 -14.62
N LEU A 125 -15.90 17.77 -14.29
CA LEU A 125 -14.61 17.67 -14.98
C LEU A 125 -14.69 16.78 -16.23
N ASN A 126 -15.78 16.04 -16.44
CA ASN A 126 -15.93 15.14 -17.59
C ASN A 126 -15.83 15.85 -18.95
N PRO A 127 -16.44 17.04 -19.16
CA PRO A 127 -16.26 17.80 -20.41
C PRO A 127 -14.80 18.18 -20.64
N LEU A 128 -14.08 18.56 -19.56
CA LEU A 128 -12.67 18.92 -19.62
C LEU A 128 -11.80 17.71 -19.99
N TRP A 129 -12.09 16.53 -19.44
CA TRP A 129 -11.40 15.29 -19.82
C TRP A 129 -11.65 14.88 -21.26
N ARG A 130 -12.85 15.15 -21.81
CA ARG A 130 -13.17 14.88 -23.21
C ARG A 130 -12.35 15.78 -24.14
N GLU A 131 -12.38 17.08 -23.90
CA GLU A 131 -11.61 18.06 -24.68
C GLU A 131 -10.12 17.74 -24.63
N PHE A 132 -9.60 17.47 -23.43
CA PHE A 132 -8.20 17.14 -23.24
C PHE A 132 -7.81 15.87 -24.01
N ASN A 133 -8.67 14.84 -24.02
CA ASN A 133 -8.49 13.64 -24.83
C ASN A 133 -8.43 13.93 -26.33
N GLU A 134 -9.29 14.81 -26.83
CA GLU A 134 -9.35 15.21 -28.24
C GLU A 134 -8.07 15.96 -28.63
N THR A 135 -7.70 17.00 -27.89
CA THR A 135 -6.46 17.76 -28.12
C THR A 135 -5.22 16.86 -28.07
N TRP A 136 -5.14 15.96 -27.09
CA TRP A 136 -3.97 15.08 -26.92
C TRP A 136 -3.83 14.07 -28.07
N LYS A 137 -4.95 13.65 -28.68
CA LYS A 137 -4.96 12.86 -29.92
C LYS A 137 -4.47 13.67 -31.11
N GLU A 138 -4.90 14.93 -31.25
CA GLU A 138 -4.47 15.82 -32.34
C GLU A 138 -2.95 16.02 -32.36
N PHE A 139 -2.32 16.17 -31.20
CA PHE A 139 -0.87 16.33 -31.10
C PHE A 139 -0.06 15.03 -31.24
N GLY A 140 -0.72 13.88 -31.52
CA GLY A 140 -0.06 12.59 -31.70
C GLY A 140 0.62 12.05 -30.44
N MET A 141 0.29 12.61 -29.27
CA MET A 141 0.88 12.24 -27.98
C MET A 141 0.03 11.20 -27.20
N GLY A 142 -1.09 10.76 -27.78
CA GLY A 142 -2.10 9.95 -27.06
C GLY A 142 -2.50 8.66 -27.73
N TYR A 143 -3.00 7.73 -26.91
CA TYR A 143 -3.61 6.47 -27.33
C TYR A 143 -5.15 6.59 -27.28
N PRO A 144 -5.90 5.72 -27.98
CA PRO A 144 -7.36 5.84 -28.11
C PRO A 144 -8.14 5.77 -26.78
N GLU A 145 -7.53 5.23 -25.73
CA GLU A 145 -8.18 4.81 -24.48
C GLU A 145 -7.62 5.51 -23.22
N LEU A 146 -7.18 6.76 -23.35
CA LEU A 146 -6.68 7.52 -22.20
C LEU A 146 -7.81 7.84 -21.22
N GLN A 147 -7.69 7.35 -19.99
CA GLN A 147 -8.54 7.73 -18.88
C GLN A 147 -7.80 8.74 -18.01
N PHE A 148 -8.42 9.89 -17.77
CA PHE A 148 -7.88 10.92 -16.89
C PHE A 148 -8.60 10.92 -15.55
N MET A 149 -7.84 11.12 -14.48
CA MET A 149 -8.37 11.36 -13.14
C MET A 149 -7.58 12.50 -12.49
N ALA A 150 -8.28 13.39 -11.80
CA ALA A 150 -7.64 14.39 -10.95
C ALA A 150 -7.45 13.85 -9.53
N SER A 151 -6.25 14.02 -8.99
CA SER A 151 -5.96 13.87 -7.57
C SER A 151 -5.69 15.26 -6.99
N PHE A 152 -6.45 15.65 -5.97
CA PHE A 152 -6.33 16.96 -5.35
C PHE A 152 -5.51 16.90 -4.06
N LYS A 153 -4.44 17.68 -4.01
CA LYS A 153 -3.70 17.96 -2.79
C LYS A 153 -4.33 19.15 -2.07
N LYS A 154 -4.34 19.13 -0.73
CA LYS A 154 -4.75 20.29 0.08
C LYS A 154 -3.92 21.54 -0.29
N PRO A 155 -4.55 22.73 -0.44
CA PRO A 155 -3.82 23.97 -0.62
C PRO A 155 -2.97 24.27 0.62
N HIS A 156 -1.79 24.85 0.39
CA HIS A 156 -0.94 25.33 1.47
C HIS A 156 -1.58 26.57 2.10
N ALA A 157 -1.95 26.48 3.37
CA ALA A 157 -2.43 27.65 4.11
C ALA A 157 -1.27 28.62 4.37
N LEU A 158 -1.58 29.89 4.62
CA LEU A 158 -0.56 30.87 5.05
C LEU A 158 0.19 30.38 6.29
N GLY A 159 -0.53 29.76 7.24
CA GLY A 159 0.08 29.15 8.43
C GLY A 159 1.07 28.03 8.11
N ASP A 160 0.82 27.21 7.09
CA ASP A 160 1.76 26.15 6.68
C ASP A 160 3.07 26.74 6.13
N ARG A 161 2.95 27.86 5.39
CA ARG A 161 4.11 28.61 4.86
C ARG A 161 4.88 29.28 5.98
N LEU A 162 4.19 29.98 6.89
CA LEU A 162 4.81 30.63 8.05
C LEU A 162 5.50 29.63 8.97
N ASN A 163 4.89 28.47 9.24
CA ASN A 163 5.51 27.42 10.05
C ASN A 163 6.76 26.85 9.38
N THR A 164 6.77 26.74 8.06
CA THR A 164 7.96 26.31 7.30
C THR A 164 9.08 27.34 7.43
N ILE A 165 8.77 28.62 7.22
CA ILE A 165 9.72 29.74 7.39
C ILE A 165 10.26 29.82 8.82
N ASN A 166 9.39 29.69 9.82
CA ASN A 166 9.78 29.70 11.23
C ASN A 166 10.72 28.54 11.56
N ARG A 167 10.42 27.34 11.05
CA ARG A 167 11.28 26.16 11.23
C ARG A 167 12.65 26.36 10.58
N GLU A 168 12.68 26.89 9.36
CA GLU A 168 13.95 27.19 8.65
C GLU A 168 14.75 28.24 9.42
N THR A 169 14.11 29.31 9.86
CA THR A 169 14.71 30.38 10.66
C THR A 169 15.32 29.81 11.96
N LEU A 170 14.57 28.97 12.70
CA LEU A 170 15.05 28.31 13.91
C LEU A 170 16.22 27.38 13.63
N ASN A 171 16.18 26.61 12.54
CA ASN A 171 17.29 25.75 12.15
C ASN A 171 18.56 26.57 11.84
N THR A 172 18.43 27.70 11.14
CA THR A 172 19.55 28.61 10.87
C THR A 172 20.13 29.17 12.18
N TYR A 173 19.28 29.60 13.12
CA TYR A 173 19.73 30.06 14.44
C TYR A 173 20.43 28.95 15.25
N HIS A 174 19.89 27.74 15.27
CA HIS A 174 20.55 26.62 15.96
C HIS A 174 21.90 26.26 15.32
N THR A 175 22.00 26.35 14.00
CA THR A 175 23.24 26.07 13.28
C THR A 175 24.29 27.16 13.54
N SER A 176 23.89 28.42 13.62
CA SER A 176 24.82 29.53 13.94
C SER A 176 25.29 29.51 15.39
N ILE A 177 24.46 29.04 16.33
CA ILE A 177 24.85 28.84 17.74
C ILE A 177 25.76 27.61 17.91
N ALA A 178 25.58 26.57 17.08
CA ALA A 178 26.37 25.35 17.13
C ALA A 178 27.70 25.41 16.33
N ALA A 179 27.94 26.48 15.57
CA ALA A 179 29.23 26.70 14.94
C ALA A 179 30.27 27.09 16.02
N PRO A 180 31.35 26.31 16.22
CA PRO A 180 32.37 26.67 17.18
C PRO A 180 33.10 27.93 16.71
N VAL A 181 33.32 28.87 17.62
CA VAL A 181 34.20 30.05 17.45
C VAL A 181 35.61 29.61 17.08
#